data_AF-A0A3C7VWS7-F1
#
_entry.id   AF-A0A3C7VWS7-F1
#
_cell.length_a   1.000
_cell.length_b   1.000
_cell.length_c   1.000
_cell.angle_alpha   90.00
_cell.angle_beta   90.00
_cell.angle_gamma   90.00
#
_symmetry.space_group_name_H-M   'P 1'
#
loop_
_entity.id
_entity.type
_entity.pdbx_description
1 polymer ?
#
loop_
_entity_poly.entity_id
_entity_poly.type
_entity_poly.pdbx_seq_one_letter_code
_entity_poly.pdbx_strand_id
1 'polypeptide(L)' 'MDIRKVKKLIELLEESNIDEIEIQEGEESVRISRNGSRVQYAPAGYAPPPPPPAQP' A
#
# COMPACT_ATOMS: atom_id res chain seq x y z
N MET A 1 8.58 5.70 -11.45
CA MET A 1 9.48 4.84 -10.67
C MET A 1 9.67 3.51 -11.40
N ASP A 2 10.90 3.15 -11.78
CA ASP A 2 11.15 1.97 -12.63
C ASP A 2 11.24 0.65 -11.86
N ILE A 3 10.79 -0.43 -12.48
CA ILE A 3 10.94 -1.80 -11.93
C ILE A 3 12.41 -2.17 -11.64
N ARG A 4 13.36 -1.56 -12.36
CA ARG A 4 14.80 -1.75 -12.11
C ARG A 4 15.24 -1.12 -10.77
N LYS A 5 14.68 0.05 -10.41
CA LYS A 5 14.93 0.70 -9.11
C LYS A 5 14.32 -0.14 -7.98
N VAL A 6 13.08 -0.60 -8.16
CA VAL A 6 12.36 -1.44 -7.16
C VAL A 6 13.14 -2.71 -6.83
N LYS A 7 13.66 -3.43 -7.83
CA LYS A 7 14.48 -4.64 -7.59
C LYS A 7 15.71 -4.37 -6.75
N LYS A 8 16.44 -3.29 -7.06
CA LYS A 8 17.62 -2.90 -6.29
C LYS A 8 17.26 -2.51 -4.85
N LEU A 9 16.10 -1.89 -4.64
CA LEU A 9 15.62 -1.56 -3.30
C LEU A 9 15.27 -2.83 -2.51
N ILE A 10 14.68 -3.85 -3.14
CA ILE A 10 14.41 -5.14 -2.49
C ILE A 10 15.72 -5.80 -2.03
N GLU A 11 16.72 -5.88 -2.91
CA GLU A 11 18.04 -6.43 -2.58
C GLU A 11 18.69 -5.69 -1.39
N LEU A 12 18.68 -4.34 -1.44
CA LEU A 12 19.21 -3.52 -0.35
C LEU A 12 18.43 -3.69 0.95
N LEU A 13 17.11 -3.84 0.87
CA LEU A 13 16.24 -4.01 2.03
C LEU A 13 16.49 -5.36 2.69
N GLU A 14 16.74 -6.43 1.93
CA GLU A 14 17.16 -7.74 2.45
C GLU A 14 18.54 -7.67 3.13
N GLU A 15 19.53 -7.04 2.49
CA GLU A 15 20.89 -6.91 3.03
C GLU A 15 20.97 -6.01 4.28
N SER A 16 20.19 -4.92 4.32
CA SER A 16 20.34 -3.87 5.35
C SER A 16 19.64 -4.17 6.68
N ASN A 17 19.03 -5.34 6.84
CA ASN A 17 18.17 -5.67 7.99
C ASN A 17 17.09 -4.61 8.29
N ILE A 18 16.62 -3.91 7.26
CA ILE A 18 15.57 -2.89 7.34
C ILE A 18 14.22 -3.59 7.14
N ASP A 19 13.22 -3.20 7.93
CA ASP A 19 11.87 -3.77 7.82
C ASP A 19 11.01 -3.10 6.74
N GLU A 20 11.20 -1.80 6.49
CA GLU A 20 10.39 -1.03 5.53
C GLU A 20 11.14 0.17 4.94
N ILE A 21 10.90 0.43 3.65
CA ILE A 21 11.38 1.63 2.92
C ILE A 21 10.22 2.22 2.13
N GLU A 22 9.99 3.52 2.28
CA GLU A 22 9.05 4.30 1.46
C GLU A 22 9.81 5.40 0.71
N ILE A 23 9.54 5.52 -0.59
CA ILE A 23 10.14 6.53 -1.45
C ILE A 23 9.03 7.23 -2.20
N GLN A 24 9.08 8.56 -2.19
CA GLN A 24 8.19 9.43 -2.94
C GLN A 24 9.01 10.22 -3.97
N GLU A 25 8.76 9.97 -5.25
CA GLU A 25 9.36 10.71 -6.38
C GLU A 25 8.23 11.45 -7.12
N GLY A 26 8.02 12.73 -6.77
CA GLY A 26 6.97 13.55 -7.36
C GLY A 26 5.57 13.03 -6.99
N GLU A 27 4.82 12.56 -7.99
CA GLU A 27 3.47 12.00 -7.83
C GLU A 27 3.48 10.48 -7.58
N GLU A 28 4.64 9.83 -7.67
CA GLU A 28 4.77 8.39 -7.50
C GLU A 28 5.31 8.06 -6.09
N SER A 29 4.60 7.18 -5.37
CA SER A 29 5.04 6.64 -4.09
C SER A 29 5.18 5.11 -4.17
N VAL A 30 6.28 4.57 -3.66
CA VAL A 30 6.47 3.13 -3.51
C VAL A 30 6.90 2.83 -2.09
N ARG A 31 6.20 1.85 -1.50
CA ARG A 31 6.47 1.31 -0.19
C ARG A 31 6.83 -0.16 -0.33
N ILE A 32 7.98 -0.54 0.22
CA ILE A 32 8.52 -1.90 0.20
C ILE A 32 8.70 -2.32 1.65
N SER A 33 8.12 -3.46 2.03
CA SER A 33 8.19 -3.99 3.38
C SER A 33 8.64 -5.44 3.35
N ARG A 34 9.64 -5.79 4.16
CA ARG A 34 10.22 -7.14 4.28
C ARG A 34 9.22 -8.13 4.83
N ASN A 35 8.64 -7.77 5.97
CA ASN A 35 7.53 -8.49 6.55
C ASN A 35 6.31 -8.07 5.77
N GLY A 36 6.16 -8.71 4.60
CA GLY A 36 5.13 -8.40 3.63
C GLY A 36 3.90 -7.95 4.37
N SER A 37 3.64 -6.64 4.32
CA SER A 37 2.32 -6.15 4.61
C SER A 37 1.49 -6.94 3.61
N ARG A 38 0.87 -8.02 4.12
CA ARG A 38 -0.38 -8.52 3.62
C ARG A 38 -1.10 -7.23 3.33
N VAL A 39 -1.19 -6.86 2.06
CA VAL A 39 -1.99 -5.74 1.66
C VAL A 39 -3.37 -6.25 2.05
N GLN A 40 -3.74 -6.00 3.30
CA GLN A 40 -5.11 -5.88 3.71
C GLN A 40 -5.51 -4.67 2.89
N TYR A 41 -5.88 -4.94 1.64
CA TYR A 41 -7.00 -4.28 1.02
C TYR A 41 -8.05 -4.34 2.11
N ALA A 42 -8.12 -3.28 2.92
CA ALA A 42 -9.22 -3.08 3.82
C ALA A 42 -10.43 -3.26 2.90
N PRO A 43 -11.34 -4.20 3.20
CA PRO A 43 -12.50 -4.40 2.36
C PRO A 43 -13.12 -3.02 2.18
N ALA A 44 -13.20 -2.56 0.93
CA ALA A 44 -13.83 -1.30 0.59
C ALA A 44 -15.13 -1.26 1.38
N GLY A 45 -15.17 -0.37 2.38
CA GLY A 45 -16.22 -0.37 3.38
C GLY A 45 -17.54 -0.34 2.66
N TYR A 46 -18.33 -1.40 2.83
CA TYR A 46 -19.66 -1.48 2.26
C TYR A 46 -20.42 -0.25 2.76
N ALA A 47 -20.68 0.70 1.87
CA ALA A 47 -21.47 1.87 2.22
C ALA A 47 -22.83 1.37 2.69
N PRO A 48 -23.31 1.76 3.88
CA PRO A 48 -24.62 1.32 4.34
C PRO A 48 -25.68 1.76 3.34
N PRO A 49 -26.68 0.91 3.02
CA PRO A 49 -27.75 1.26 2.11
C PRO A 49 -28.49 2.50 2.61
N PRO A 50 -28.94 3.38 1.70
CA PRO A 50 -29.64 4.60 2.08
C PRO A 50 -30.91 4.27 2.89
N PRO A 51 -31.26 5.09 3.89
CA PRO A 51 -32.43 4.86 4.73
C PRO A 51 -33.71 4.86 3.87
N PRO A 52 -34.71 4.03 4.22
CA PRO A 52 -35.95 3.95 3.49
C PRO A 52 -36.70 5.31 3.55
N PRO A 53 -37.39 5.69 2.46
CA PRO A 53 -38.14 6.94 2.42
C PRO A 53 -39.25 6.93 3.47
N ALA A 54 -39.31 8.01 4.26
CA ALA A 54 -40.37 8.24 5.23
C ALA A 54 -41.71 8.37 4.49
N GLN A 55 -42.67 7.54 4.87
CA GLN A 55 -44.05 7.64 4.40
C GLN A 55 -44.83 8.60 5.30
N PRO A 56 -45.81 9.35 4.76
CA PRO A 56 -46.56 10.38 5.48
C PRO A 56 -47.54 9.83 6.52
#